data_AF-A0A673JDL4-F1
#
_entry.id   AF-A0A673JDL4-F1
#
_cell.length_a   1.000
_cell.length_b   1.000
_cell.length_c   1.000
_cell.angle_alpha   90.00
_cell.angle_beta   90.00
_cell.angle_gamma   90.00
#
_symmetry.space_group_name_H-M   'P 1'
#
loop_
_entity.id
_entity.type
_entity.pdbx_description
1 polymer ?
#
loop_
_entity_poly.entity_id
_entity_poly.type
_entity_poly.pdbx_seq_one_letter_code
_entity_poly.pdbx_strand_id
1 'polypeptide(L)'
;MRLELVGNYKRTVKRIEDGHRLCNDMMSCIQERAKIEKAYAQQLTDWSKRWRQLVERGPQYGTLERAWVALMTEAEKVSELHQEVKNNLLNEDLEKVKNWQKEAYHKQMMGGFKETKEAEEGFRKAQKPWAKKSGSKSYYMLFLNIINHTYLICPGMHRQLRL
;
A
#
# COMPACT_ATOMS: atom_id res chain seq x y z
N MET A 1 -8.58 16.40 -40.04
CA MET A 1 -8.33 16.14 -38.60
C MET A 1 -6.92 15.59 -38.48
N ARG A 2 -5.92 16.40 -38.06
CA ARG A 2 -4.55 15.90 -37.83
C ARG A 2 -4.57 15.10 -36.53
N LEU A 3 -4.36 13.78 -36.63
CA LEU A 3 -4.13 12.93 -35.47
C LEU A 3 -2.68 13.15 -35.02
N GLU A 4 -2.46 14.15 -34.16
CA GLU A 4 -1.18 14.29 -33.46
C GLU A 4 -1.07 13.18 -32.39
N LEU A 5 -0.59 12.00 -32.81
CA LEU A 5 -0.32 10.85 -31.94
C LEU A 5 1.09 10.86 -31.34
N VAL A 6 1.90 11.84 -31.69
CA VAL A 6 3.26 11.99 -31.16
C VAL A 6 3.17 12.45 -29.70
N GLY A 7 3.71 11.66 -28.77
CA GLY A 7 3.74 12.00 -27.35
C GLY A 7 2.54 11.59 -26.49
N ASN A 8 1.53 10.89 -27.03
CA ASN A 8 0.39 10.41 -26.21
C ASN A 8 0.77 9.31 -25.19
N TYR A 9 1.95 8.71 -25.33
CA TYR A 9 2.49 7.72 -24.39
C TYR A 9 2.89 8.31 -23.02
N LYS A 10 2.98 9.65 -22.90
CA LYS A 10 3.38 10.34 -21.66
C LYS A 10 2.51 9.97 -20.46
N ARG A 11 1.21 9.73 -20.65
CA ARG A 11 0.31 9.27 -19.56
C ARG A 11 0.73 7.90 -19.03
N THR A 12 1.16 7.01 -19.92
CA THR A 12 1.63 5.67 -19.55
C THR A 12 2.94 5.73 -18.77
N VAL A 13 3.87 6.60 -19.19
CA VAL A 13 5.13 6.83 -18.47
C VAL A 13 4.87 7.43 -17.09
N LYS A 14 4.00 8.44 -17.00
CA LYS A 14 3.61 9.06 -15.73
C LYS A 14 3.02 8.05 -14.73
N ARG A 15 2.27 7.05 -15.23
CA ARG A 15 1.68 6.00 -14.39
C ARG A 15 2.72 5.22 -13.57
N ILE A 16 3.97 5.15 -14.03
CA ILE A 16 5.07 4.53 -13.29
C ILE A 16 5.38 5.34 -12.03
N GLU A 17 5.50 6.66 -12.16
CA GLU A 17 5.72 7.56 -11.01
C GLU A 17 4.52 7.57 -10.06
N ASP A 18 3.30 7.57 -10.62
CA ASP A 18 2.06 7.47 -9.84
C ASP A 18 2.01 6.16 -9.04
N GLY A 19 2.53 5.05 -9.59
CA GLY A 19 2.62 3.77 -8.89
C GLY A 19 3.49 3.83 -7.62
N HIS A 20 4.66 4.47 -7.69
CA HIS A 20 5.50 4.69 -6.51
C HIS A 20 4.78 5.53 -5.45
N ARG A 21 4.07 6.59 -5.88
CA ARG A 21 3.29 7.44 -4.98
C ARG A 21 2.16 6.65 -4.29
N LEU A 22 1.44 5.81 -5.02
CA LEU A 22 0.37 4.98 -4.45
C LEU A 22 0.87 4.03 -3.38
N CYS A 23 2.10 3.51 -3.49
CA CYS A 23 2.72 2.74 -2.40
C CYS A 23 2.92 3.57 -1.13
N ASN A 24 3.31 4.85 -1.25
CA ASN A 24 3.40 5.73 -0.10
C ASN A 24 2.03 5.97 0.53
N ASP A 25 1.02 6.26 -0.29
CA ASP A 25 -0.35 6.49 0.18
C ASP A 25 -0.90 5.24 0.90
N MET A 26 -0.61 4.04 0.38
CA MET A 26 -0.94 2.75 1.00
C MET A 26 -0.23 2.57 2.36
N MET A 27 1.08 2.82 2.42
CA MET A 27 1.84 2.71 3.67
C MET A 27 1.31 3.69 4.73
N SER A 28 0.99 4.93 4.35
CA SER A 28 0.38 5.91 5.25
C SER A 28 -0.99 5.45 5.74
N CYS A 29 -1.84 4.91 4.86
CA CYS A 29 -3.14 4.35 5.22
C CYS A 29 -3.00 3.21 6.26
N ILE A 30 -2.05 2.28 6.05
CA ILE A 30 -1.76 1.20 7.01
C ILE A 30 -1.29 1.75 8.36
N GLN A 31 -0.41 2.76 8.36
CA GLN A 31 0.07 3.39 9.59
C GLN A 31 -1.05 4.07 10.37
N GLU A 32 -1.95 4.77 9.68
CA GLU A 32 -3.10 5.43 10.30
C GLU A 32 -4.05 4.40 10.91
N ARG A 33 -4.33 3.30 10.20
CA ARG A 33 -5.13 2.20 10.75
C ARG A 33 -4.47 1.58 11.98
N ALA A 34 -3.16 1.31 11.94
CA ALA A 34 -2.43 0.75 13.09
C ALA A 34 -2.45 1.67 14.32
N LYS A 35 -2.50 2.99 14.14
CA LYS A 35 -2.65 3.95 15.26
C LYS A 35 -4.02 3.81 15.93
N ILE A 36 -5.08 3.55 15.16
CA ILE A 36 -6.43 3.32 15.70
C ILE A 36 -6.44 2.05 16.56
N GLU A 37 -5.88 0.96 16.05
CA GLU A 37 -5.76 -0.32 16.77
C GLU A 37 -5.03 -0.14 18.11
N LYS A 38 -3.89 0.56 18.10
CA LYS A 38 -3.13 0.89 19.32
C LYS A 38 -3.96 1.70 20.32
N ALA A 39 -4.70 2.71 19.84
CA ALA A 39 -5.48 3.58 20.72
C ALA A 39 -6.64 2.83 21.39
N TYR A 40 -7.29 1.91 20.67
CA TYR A 40 -8.35 1.09 21.24
C TYR A 40 -7.81 0.12 22.30
N ALA A 41 -6.74 -0.60 21.98
CA ALA A 41 -6.05 -1.48 22.94
C ALA A 41 -5.64 -0.72 24.21
N GLN A 42 -5.05 0.47 24.07
CA GLN A 42 -4.66 1.28 25.23
C GLN A 42 -5.86 1.65 26.11
N GLN A 43 -6.98 2.06 25.51
CA GLN A 43 -8.19 2.40 26.25
C GLN A 43 -8.76 1.21 27.02
N LEU A 44 -8.75 0.00 26.42
CA LEU A 44 -9.16 -1.22 27.10
C LEU A 44 -8.26 -1.55 28.29
N THR A 45 -6.94 -1.45 28.13
CA THR A 45 -5.98 -1.68 29.21
C THR A 45 -6.17 -0.69 30.37
N ASP A 46 -6.34 0.60 30.05
CA ASP A 46 -6.53 1.64 31.05
C ASP A 46 -7.87 1.48 31.79
N TRP A 47 -8.94 1.14 31.06
CA TRP A 47 -10.25 0.84 31.62
C TRP A 47 -10.20 -0.39 32.54
N SER A 48 -9.59 -1.48 32.07
CA SER A 48 -9.44 -2.72 32.84
C SER A 48 -8.71 -2.46 34.16
N LYS A 49 -7.54 -1.81 34.08
CA LYS A 49 -6.71 -1.49 35.25
C LYS A 49 -7.46 -0.63 36.26
N ARG A 50 -8.18 0.40 35.79
CA ARG A 50 -8.97 1.28 36.65
C ARG A 50 -10.07 0.51 37.38
N TRP A 51 -10.87 -0.27 36.66
CA TRP A 51 -12.02 -0.95 37.24
C TRP A 51 -11.63 -2.12 38.14
N ARG A 52 -10.56 -2.84 37.80
CA ARG A 52 -9.98 -3.87 38.66
C ARG A 52 -9.62 -3.30 40.04
N GLN A 53 -8.91 -2.17 40.08
CA GLN A 53 -8.56 -1.50 41.34
C GLN A 53 -9.78 -1.01 42.13
N LEU A 54 -10.83 -0.55 41.46
CA LEU A 54 -12.05 -0.09 42.12
C LEU A 54 -12.86 -1.25 42.71
N VAL A 55 -12.93 -2.38 42.01
CA VAL A 55 -13.64 -3.58 42.49
C VAL A 55 -12.90 -4.21 43.67
N GLU A 56 -11.58 -4.41 43.55
CA GLU A 56 -10.76 -5.06 44.60
C GLU A 56 -10.69 -4.24 45.91
N ARG A 57 -10.86 -2.92 45.84
CA ARG A 57 -10.93 -2.03 47.02
C ARG A 57 -12.36 -1.79 47.51
N GLY A 58 -13.34 -2.23 46.74
CA GLY A 58 -14.75 -2.03 47.03
C GLY A 58 -15.27 -3.03 48.07
N PRO A 59 -16.53 -2.88 48.50
CA PRO A 59 -17.16 -3.78 49.45
C PRO A 59 -17.64 -5.10 48.81
N GLN A 60 -17.48 -5.28 47.48
CA GLN A 60 -17.92 -6.48 46.78
C GLN A 60 -16.93 -7.63 47.02
N TYR A 61 -17.44 -8.81 47.37
CA TYR A 61 -16.61 -9.99 47.60
C TYR A 61 -17.22 -11.26 46.99
N GLY A 62 -16.43 -12.34 46.98
CA GLY A 62 -16.90 -13.69 46.69
C GLY A 62 -17.01 -14.01 45.20
N THR A 63 -17.98 -14.84 44.81
CA THR A 63 -18.13 -15.32 43.43
C THR A 63 -18.50 -14.20 42.45
N LEU A 64 -19.31 -13.23 42.87
CA LEU A 64 -19.70 -12.10 42.04
C LEU A 64 -18.54 -11.14 41.77
N GLU A 65 -17.67 -10.91 42.77
CA GLU A 65 -16.43 -10.15 42.58
C GLU A 65 -15.57 -10.76 41.47
N ARG A 66 -15.36 -12.08 41.52
CA ARG A 66 -14.60 -12.81 40.49
C ARG A 66 -15.25 -12.70 39.11
N ALA A 67 -16.57 -12.83 39.02
CA ALA A 67 -17.30 -12.68 37.76
C ALA A 67 -17.19 -11.26 37.20
N TRP A 68 -17.22 -10.24 38.06
CA TRP A 68 -17.03 -8.85 37.65
C TRP A 68 -15.61 -8.62 37.16
N VAL A 69 -14.60 -9.09 37.90
CA VAL A 69 -13.19 -9.01 37.50
C VAL A 69 -12.91 -9.74 36.19
N ALA A 70 -13.68 -10.77 35.84
CA ALA A 70 -13.54 -11.47 34.56
C ALA A 70 -13.82 -10.56 33.35
N LEU A 71 -14.67 -9.54 33.47
CA LEU A 71 -14.89 -8.54 32.42
C LEU A 71 -13.62 -7.76 32.10
N MET A 72 -12.87 -7.39 33.13
CA MET A 72 -11.58 -6.70 33.00
C MET A 72 -10.54 -7.61 32.34
N THR A 73 -10.53 -8.90 32.70
CA THR A 73 -9.67 -9.90 32.04
C THR A 73 -10.00 -10.07 30.55
N GLU A 74 -11.28 -10.07 30.17
CA GLU A 74 -11.68 -10.13 28.75
C GLU A 74 -11.18 -8.91 27.98
N ALA A 75 -11.35 -7.70 28.54
CA ALA A 75 -10.85 -6.47 27.92
C ALA A 75 -9.33 -6.46 27.75
N GLU A 76 -8.57 -7.01 28.71
CA GLU A 76 -7.12 -7.21 28.59
C GLU A 76 -6.76 -8.15 27.43
N LYS A 77 -7.51 -9.24 27.25
CA LYS A 77 -7.32 -10.18 26.13
C LYS A 77 -7.68 -9.56 24.78
N VAL A 78 -8.74 -8.78 24.70
CA VAL A 78 -9.06 -8.04 23.48
C VAL A 78 -7.98 -7.00 23.18
N SER A 79 -7.47 -6.29 24.20
CA SER A 79 -6.34 -5.37 24.05
C SER A 79 -5.10 -6.06 23.47
N GLU A 80 -4.72 -7.23 23.97
CA GLU A 80 -3.61 -8.04 23.45
C GLU A 80 -3.81 -8.35 21.95
N LEU A 81 -5.00 -8.81 21.55
CA LEU A 81 -5.31 -9.10 20.15
C LEU A 81 -5.20 -7.86 19.25
N HIS A 82 -5.68 -6.70 19.71
CA HIS A 82 -5.54 -5.46 18.94
C HIS A 82 -4.08 -4.97 18.84
N GLN A 83 -3.25 -5.23 19.84
CA GLN A 83 -1.80 -4.99 19.73
C GLN A 83 -1.15 -5.91 18.70
N GLU A 84 -1.56 -7.17 18.62
CA GLU A 84 -1.10 -8.11 17.59
C GLU A 84 -1.48 -7.62 16.19
N VAL A 85 -2.74 -7.22 15.97
CA VAL A 85 -3.18 -6.64 14.68
C VAL A 85 -2.32 -5.43 14.32
N LYS A 86 -2.12 -4.50 15.26
CA LYS A 86 -1.25 -3.34 15.04
C LYS A 86 0.19 -3.74 14.70
N ASN A 87 0.73 -4.78 15.33
CA ASN A 87 2.08 -5.25 15.06
C ASN A 87 2.19 -5.91 13.67
N ASN A 88 1.20 -6.72 13.28
CA ASN A 88 1.17 -7.35 11.97
C ASN A 88 1.08 -6.30 10.85
N LEU A 89 0.21 -5.29 11.02
CA LEU A 89 0.08 -4.19 10.07
C LEU A 89 1.42 -3.46 9.85
N LEU A 90 2.18 -3.18 10.91
CA LEU A 90 3.41 -2.39 10.81
C LEU A 90 4.65 -3.22 10.47
N ASN A 91 4.78 -4.41 11.04
CA ASN A 91 6.00 -5.20 10.93
C ASN A 91 5.96 -6.18 9.76
N GLU A 92 4.77 -6.54 9.29
CA GLU A 92 4.61 -7.38 8.10
C GLU A 92 4.10 -6.59 6.91
N ASP A 93 2.87 -6.08 6.95
CA ASP A 93 2.21 -5.58 5.74
C ASP A 93 2.85 -4.30 5.23
N LEU A 94 3.15 -3.36 6.12
CA LEU A 94 3.87 -2.14 5.77
C LEU A 94 5.28 -2.44 5.25
N GLU A 95 6.03 -3.30 5.93
CA GLU A 95 7.38 -3.65 5.50
C GLU A 95 7.38 -4.43 4.17
N LYS A 96 6.36 -5.27 3.91
CA LYS A 96 6.15 -5.91 2.59
C LYS A 96 6.00 -4.86 1.49
N VAL A 97 5.13 -3.86 1.68
CA VAL A 97 4.92 -2.78 0.69
C VAL A 97 6.20 -1.96 0.49
N LYS A 98 6.88 -1.62 1.58
CA LYS A 98 8.12 -0.83 1.57
C LYS A 98 9.26 -1.55 0.85
N ASN A 99 9.45 -2.85 1.14
CA ASN A 99 10.47 -3.67 0.48
C ASN A 99 10.14 -3.83 -1.01
N TRP A 100 8.88 -4.11 -1.34
CA TRP A 100 8.44 -4.18 -2.73
C TRP A 100 8.67 -2.86 -3.48
N GLN A 101 8.34 -1.71 -2.88
CA GLN A 101 8.57 -0.40 -3.48
C GLN A 101 10.05 -0.16 -3.76
N LYS A 102 10.92 -0.54 -2.81
CA LYS A 102 12.38 -0.40 -2.96
C LYS A 102 12.94 -1.26 -4.10
N GLU A 103 12.41 -2.47 -4.28
CA GLU A 103 12.81 -3.39 -5.35
C GLU A 103 12.21 -3.01 -6.71
N ALA A 104 11.02 -2.42 -6.73
CA ALA A 104 10.31 -2.05 -7.96
C ALA A 104 10.75 -0.70 -8.54
N TYR A 105 11.25 0.23 -7.72
CA TYR A 105 11.56 1.60 -8.13
C TYR A 105 12.97 2.03 -7.74
N HIS A 106 13.81 2.31 -8.74
CA HIS A 106 15.21 2.68 -8.52
C HIS A 106 15.45 4.16 -8.79
N LYS A 107 15.64 4.95 -7.73
CA LYS A 107 15.93 6.39 -7.85
C LYS A 107 17.27 6.64 -8.56
N GLN A 108 17.30 7.63 -9.45
CA GLN A 108 18.52 8.08 -10.13
C GLN A 108 19.12 9.31 -9.45
N MET A 109 20.44 9.52 -9.62
CA MET A 109 21.15 10.67 -9.03
C MET A 109 20.63 12.04 -9.52
N MET A 110 20.14 12.11 -10.75
CA MET A 110 19.59 13.35 -11.35
C MET A 110 18.09 13.53 -11.12
N GLY A 111 17.50 12.77 -10.18
CA GLY A 111 16.07 12.73 -9.94
C GLY A 111 15.31 11.74 -10.83
N GLY A 112 14.07 11.43 -10.45
CA GLY A 112 13.22 10.45 -11.13
C GLY A 112 13.62 8.99 -10.87
N PHE A 113 12.90 8.09 -11.53
CA PHE A 113 13.11 6.64 -11.45
C PHE A 113 13.70 6.09 -12.75
N LYS A 114 14.57 5.10 -12.60
CA LYS A 114 15.17 4.37 -13.73
C LYS A 114 14.09 3.80 -14.65
N GLU A 115 13.04 3.22 -14.06
CA GLU A 115 11.92 2.60 -14.76
C GLU A 115 11.16 3.61 -15.62
N THR A 116 10.93 4.83 -15.10
CA THR A 116 10.30 5.92 -15.84
C THR A 116 11.15 6.35 -17.04
N LYS A 117 12.47 6.49 -16.83
CA LYS A 117 13.40 6.87 -17.90
C LYS A 117 13.50 5.80 -18.99
N GLU A 118 13.59 4.53 -18.62
CA GLU A 118 13.63 3.42 -19.56
C GLU A 118 12.35 3.32 -20.39
N ALA A 119 11.19 3.51 -19.77
CA ALA A 119 9.91 3.57 -20.48
C ALA A 119 9.86 4.75 -21.47
N GLU A 120 10.24 5.95 -21.04
CA GLU A 120 10.28 7.15 -21.89
C GLU A 120 11.20 6.95 -23.11
N GLU A 121 12.42 6.44 -22.89
CA GLU A 121 13.38 6.16 -23.95
C GLU A 121 12.88 5.06 -24.90
N GLY A 122 12.23 4.03 -24.35
CA GLY A 122 11.59 2.94 -25.12
C GLY A 122 10.50 3.46 -26.06
N PHE A 123 9.56 4.25 -25.53
CA PHE A 123 8.52 4.89 -26.35
C PHE A 123 9.11 5.83 -27.39
N ARG A 124 10.08 6.68 -27.01
CA ARG A 124 10.72 7.62 -27.94
C ARG A 124 11.42 6.89 -29.08
N LYS A 125 12.15 5.81 -28.79
CA LYS A 125 12.84 4.98 -29.78
C LYS A 125 11.86 4.27 -30.71
N ALA A 126 10.78 3.69 -30.16
CA ALA A 126 9.74 3.02 -30.94
C ALA A 126 8.98 4.00 -31.84
N GLN A 127 8.70 5.22 -31.38
CA GLN A 127 7.96 6.24 -32.14
C GLN A 127 8.82 6.97 -33.19
N LYS A 128 10.14 7.07 -33.02
CA LYS A 128 11.06 7.85 -33.88
C LYS A 128 10.98 7.53 -35.39
N PRO A 129 10.93 6.27 -35.86
CA PRO A 129 10.82 5.97 -37.29
C PRO A 129 9.48 6.38 -37.90
N TRP A 130 8.41 6.29 -37.11
CA TRP A 130 7.03 6.54 -37.54
C TRP A 130 6.66 8.02 -37.50
N ALA A 131 7.20 8.76 -36.54
CA ALA A 131 7.08 10.22 -36.49
C ALA A 131 7.66 10.88 -37.76
N LYS A 132 8.61 10.22 -38.45
CA LYS A 132 9.18 10.66 -39.72
C LYS A 132 8.39 10.20 -40.96
N LYS A 133 7.45 9.26 -40.81
CA LYS A 133 6.81 8.51 -41.91
C LYS A 133 5.28 8.51 -41.70
N SER A 134 4.63 9.67 -41.81
CA SER A 134 3.19 9.81 -41.57
C SER A 134 2.35 9.09 -42.64
N GLY A 135 1.82 7.90 -42.33
CA GLY A 135 0.90 7.14 -43.18
C GLY A 135 -0.04 6.21 -42.38
N SER A 136 -1.29 6.10 -42.83
CA SER A 136 -2.48 5.63 -42.09
C SER A 136 -2.52 4.15 -41.64
N LYS A 137 -1.56 3.30 -42.04
CA LYS A 137 -1.53 1.87 -41.66
C LYS A 137 -0.75 1.56 -40.37
N SER A 138 -0.06 2.55 -39.79
CA SER A 138 0.82 2.41 -38.61
C SER A 138 0.08 2.17 -37.27
N TYR A 139 -1.21 2.49 -37.22
CA TYR A 139 -1.98 2.67 -35.98
C TYR A 139 -2.29 1.34 -35.26
N TYR A 140 -2.54 0.26 -36.00
CA TYR A 140 -2.87 -1.06 -35.43
C TYR A 140 -1.68 -1.74 -34.73
N MET A 141 -0.47 -1.54 -35.26
CA MET A 141 0.75 -2.14 -34.70
C MET A 141 1.25 -1.40 -33.45
N LEU A 142 0.98 -0.09 -33.34
CA LEU A 142 1.28 0.70 -32.14
C LEU A 142 0.43 0.20 -30.96
N PHE A 143 -0.86 -0.05 -31.17
CA PHE A 143 -1.76 -0.50 -30.11
C PHE A 143 -1.35 -1.88 -29.57
N LEU A 144 -0.96 -2.82 -30.45
CA LEU A 144 -0.51 -4.17 -30.07
C LEU A 144 0.82 -4.16 -29.30
N ASN A 145 1.79 -3.34 -29.70
CA ASN A 145 3.08 -3.26 -28.98
C ASN A 145 2.98 -2.51 -27.64
N ILE A 146 2.14 -1.48 -27.56
CA ILE A 146 1.92 -0.75 -26.30
C ILE A 146 1.19 -1.63 -25.29
N ILE A 147 0.17 -2.39 -25.71
CA ILE A 147 -0.55 -3.32 -24.84
C ILE A 147 0.40 -4.39 -24.28
N ASN A 148 1.23 -5.02 -25.13
CA ASN A 148 2.20 -6.02 -24.67
C ASN A 148 3.23 -5.45 -23.69
N HIS A 149 3.68 -4.20 -23.86
CA HIS A 149 4.60 -3.56 -22.91
C HIS A 149 3.92 -3.00 -21.65
N THR A 150 2.64 -2.63 -21.69
CA THR A 150 1.94 -2.15 -20.49
C THR A 150 1.60 -3.29 -19.51
N TYR A 151 1.40 -4.51 -19.99
CA TYR A 151 1.27 -5.70 -19.14
C TYR A 151 2.58 -6.06 -18.41
N LEU A 152 3.73 -5.62 -18.91
CA LEU A 152 5.04 -5.85 -18.28
C LEU A 152 5.40 -4.83 -17.19
N ILE A 153 4.71 -3.69 -17.13
CA ILE A 153 5.03 -2.60 -16.18
C ILE A 153 4.35 -2.81 -14.81
N CYS A 154 3.39 -3.74 -14.68
CA CYS A 154 2.82 -4.09 -13.37
C CYS A 154 2.50 -5.61 -13.22
N PRO A 155 3.50 -6.53 -13.27
CA PRO A 155 3.23 -7.96 -13.09
C PRO A 155 3.03 -8.38 -11.63
N GLY A 156 3.46 -7.54 -10.67
CA GLY A 156 3.76 -7.98 -9.30
C GLY A 156 2.58 -8.00 -8.33
N MET A 157 1.62 -7.09 -8.44
CA MET A 157 0.61 -6.94 -7.39
C MET A 157 -0.57 -7.92 -7.53
N HIS A 158 -0.79 -8.47 -8.73
CA HIS A 158 -1.90 -9.40 -8.98
C HIS A 158 -1.61 -10.86 -8.64
N ARG A 159 -0.34 -11.21 -8.36
CA ARG A 159 0.10 -12.59 -8.18
C ARG A 159 0.37 -13.00 -6.72
N GLN A 160 0.30 -12.07 -5.77
CA GLN A 160 0.48 -12.34 -4.33
C GLN A 160 -0.77 -12.10 -3.45
N LEU A 161 -1.93 -11.79 -4.05
CA LEU A 161 -3.22 -11.67 -3.35
C LEU A 161 -4.20 -12.78 -3.72
N ARG A 162 -3.70 -13.92 -4.24
CA ARG A 162 -4.48 -15.14 -4.40
C ARG A 162 -3.89 -16.23 -3.52
N LEU A 163 -4.54 -16.40 -2.36
CA LEU A 163 -4.44 -17.46 -1.35
C LEU A 163 -3.12 -17.51 -0.58
#